data_AF-A0AAW9IYS2-F1
#
_entry.id   AF-A0AAW9IYS2-F1
#
_cell.length_a   1.000
_cell.length_b   1.000
_cell.length_c   1.000
_cell.angle_alpha   90.00
_cell.angle_beta   90.00
_cell.angle_gamma   90.00
#
_symmetry.space_group_name_H-M   'P 1'
#
loop_
_entity.id
_entity.type
_entity.pdbx_description
1 polymer ?
#
loop_
_entity_poly.entity_id
_entity_poly.type
_entity_poly.pdbx_seq_one_letter_code
_entity_poly.pdbx_strand_id
1 'polypeptide(L)'
;RADILLIPESKDQVIKTIENCREKNIPFYVVGNGSNLLVKDGGLKGVVIKLNEVKNIKIVGDIVEAECGAMLKDVSNTALISSLTGFEFACGIPGTVGGAVFMNAGANNGEIAHEIVSAEVIDDTGNIITLSKDDLELGYRSSI
;
A
#
# COMPACT_ATOMS: atom_id res chain seq x y z
N ARG A 1 -7.88 10.32 -17.19
CA ARG A 1 -9.16 10.80 -16.58
C ARG A 1 -9.75 9.67 -15.75
N ALA A 2 -10.45 9.95 -14.66
CA ALA A 2 -11.29 8.98 -13.94
C ALA A 2 -12.71 9.54 -13.86
N ASP A 3 -13.74 8.70 -13.76
CA ASP A 3 -15.11 9.20 -13.56
C ASP A 3 -15.24 9.86 -12.19
N ILE A 4 -14.71 9.20 -11.14
CA ILE A 4 -14.62 9.72 -9.78
C ILE A 4 -13.23 9.40 -9.21
N LEU A 5 -12.57 10.39 -8.62
CA LEU A 5 -11.37 10.22 -7.81
C LEU A 5 -11.71 10.51 -6.35
N LEU A 6 -11.54 9.52 -5.49
CA LEU A 6 -11.68 9.66 -4.04
C LEU A 6 -10.30 9.56 -3.40
N ILE A 7 -10.04 10.45 -2.44
CA ILE A 7 -8.79 10.50 -1.68
C ILE A 7 -9.17 10.40 -0.20
N PRO A 8 -9.39 9.19 0.33
CA PRO A 8 -9.71 9.01 1.73
C PRO A 8 -8.52 9.43 2.61
N GLU A 9 -8.83 10.07 3.73
CA GLU A 9 -7.87 10.60 4.71
C GLU A 9 -7.79 9.72 5.97
N SER A 10 -8.56 8.63 6.03
CA SER A 10 -8.50 7.69 7.14
C SER A 10 -8.87 6.26 6.71
N LYS A 11 -8.45 5.29 7.53
CA LYS A 11 -8.83 3.87 7.40
C LYS A 11 -10.35 3.69 7.27
N ASP A 12 -11.13 4.36 8.12
CA ASP A 12 -12.60 4.28 8.08
C ASP A 12 -13.18 4.79 6.75
N GLN A 13 -12.60 5.85 6.18
CA GLN A 13 -13.03 6.34 4.88
C GLN A 13 -12.67 5.37 3.74
N VAL A 14 -11.52 4.71 3.81
CA VAL A 14 -11.14 3.65 2.85
C VAL A 14 -12.16 2.52 2.89
N ILE A 15 -12.44 1.98 4.08
CA ILE A 15 -13.38 0.87 4.28
C ILE A 15 -14.77 1.23 3.73
N LYS A 16 -15.34 2.36 4.19
CA LYS A 16 -16.65 2.82 3.73
C LYS A 16 -16.70 3.05 2.22
N THR A 17 -15.61 3.52 1.62
CA THR A 17 -15.55 3.72 0.17
C THR A 17 -15.62 2.38 -0.57
N ILE A 18 -14.83 1.39 -0.13
CA ILE A 18 -14.81 0.06 -0.73
C ILE A 18 -16.17 -0.63 -0.55
N GLU A 19 -16.74 -0.60 0.65
CA GLU A 19 -18.07 -1.13 0.96
C GLU A 19 -19.14 -0.54 0.03
N ASN A 20 -19.20 0.81 -0.06
CA ASN A 20 -20.16 1.49 -0.94
C ASN A 20 -20.00 1.11 -2.41
N CYS A 21 -18.76 0.95 -2.89
CA CYS A 21 -18.52 0.54 -4.27
C CYS A 21 -19.01 -0.89 -4.50
N ARG A 22 -18.75 -1.81 -3.56
CA ARG A 22 -19.20 -3.21 -3.63
C ARG A 22 -20.73 -3.31 -3.57
N GLU A 23 -21.38 -2.68 -2.59
CA GLU A 23 -22.84 -2.69 -2.43
C GLU A 23 -23.58 -2.20 -3.68
N LYS A 24 -23.04 -1.17 -4.34
CA LYS A 24 -23.65 -0.55 -5.52
C LYS A 24 -23.16 -1.16 -6.83
N ASN A 25 -22.33 -2.20 -6.79
CA ASN A 25 -21.70 -2.83 -7.95
C ASN A 25 -20.98 -1.81 -8.86
N ILE A 26 -20.32 -0.82 -8.25
CA ILE A 26 -19.54 0.19 -8.95
C ILE A 26 -18.10 -0.32 -9.08
N PRO A 27 -17.53 -0.41 -10.29
CA PRO A 27 -16.14 -0.81 -10.46
C PRO A 27 -15.21 0.22 -9.81
N PHE A 28 -14.21 -0.25 -9.08
CA PHE A 28 -13.24 0.61 -8.41
C PHE A 28 -11.80 0.10 -8.57
N TYR A 29 -10.85 1.01 -8.40
CA TYR A 29 -9.42 0.75 -8.46
C TYR A 29 -8.76 1.36 -7.24
N VAL A 30 -7.92 0.60 -6.55
CA VAL A 30 -7.12 1.09 -5.43
C VAL A 30 -5.74 1.46 -5.94
N VAL A 31 -5.31 2.69 -5.68
CA VAL A 31 -4.06 3.24 -6.23
C VAL A 31 -3.25 3.92 -5.13
N GLY A 32 -1.96 3.58 -5.06
CA GLY A 32 -0.98 4.34 -4.28
C GLY A 32 -0.46 5.56 -5.06
N ASN A 33 0.86 5.67 -5.20
CA ASN A 33 1.48 6.77 -5.96
C ASN A 33 1.32 6.65 -7.48
N GLY A 34 0.83 5.51 -8.00
CA GLY A 34 0.65 5.28 -9.43
C GLY A 34 1.95 5.09 -10.23
N SER A 35 3.08 4.86 -9.57
CA SER A 35 4.40 4.73 -10.19
C SER A 35 4.62 3.44 -11.00
N ASN A 36 3.69 2.48 -10.90
CA ASN A 36 3.71 1.24 -11.67
C ASN A 36 2.41 1.03 -12.48
N LEU A 37 1.79 2.12 -12.95
CA LEU A 37 0.55 2.09 -13.72
C LEU A 37 0.72 2.77 -15.08
N LEU A 38 0.25 2.10 -16.14
CA LEU A 38 0.07 2.68 -17.47
C LEU A 38 -1.42 2.83 -17.77
N VAL A 39 -1.95 4.03 -17.58
CA VAL A 39 -3.37 4.33 -17.81
C VAL A 39 -3.56 4.86 -19.24
N LYS A 40 -4.47 4.25 -20.00
CA LYS A 40 -4.82 4.70 -21.36
C LYS A 40 -5.38 6.12 -21.34
N ASP A 41 -5.22 6.87 -22.43
CA ASP A 41 -5.72 8.25 -22.57
C ASP A 41 -7.22 8.39 -22.30
N GLY A 42 -8.00 7.34 -22.63
CA GLY A 42 -9.44 7.26 -22.35
C GLY A 42 -9.80 7.20 -20.86
N GLY A 43 -8.84 6.96 -19.97
CA GLY A 43 -9.05 6.96 -18.53
C GLY A 43 -9.60 5.67 -17.92
N LEU A 44 -10.06 5.76 -16.67
CA LEU A 44 -10.64 4.69 -15.88
C LEU A 44 -12.13 4.95 -15.63
N LYS A 45 -12.97 3.94 -15.90
CA LYS A 45 -14.40 3.97 -15.60
C LYS A 45 -14.66 3.59 -14.14
N GLY A 46 -15.55 4.30 -13.46
CA GLY A 46 -15.85 4.07 -12.04
C GLY A 46 -14.98 4.87 -11.08
N VAL A 47 -14.69 4.30 -9.91
CA VAL A 47 -14.06 5.00 -8.79
C VAL A 47 -12.57 4.67 -8.71
N VAL A 48 -11.71 5.69 -8.68
CA VAL A 48 -10.31 5.53 -8.28
C VAL A 48 -10.16 5.96 -6.83
N ILE A 49 -9.69 5.06 -5.98
CA ILE A 49 -9.44 5.28 -4.56
C ILE A 49 -7.94 5.48 -4.38
N LYS A 50 -7.51 6.71 -4.13
CA LYS A 50 -6.10 7.06 -3.97
C LYS A 50 -5.72 7.16 -2.49
N LEU A 51 -4.82 6.30 -2.04
CA LEU A 51 -4.57 6.08 -0.61
C LEU A 51 -3.57 7.05 0.04
N ASN A 52 -3.01 8.00 -0.70
CA ASN A 52 -1.89 8.85 -0.28
C ASN A 52 -2.12 9.70 0.98
N GLU A 53 -3.35 9.85 1.48
CA GLU A 53 -3.62 10.58 2.72
C GLU A 53 -3.73 9.66 3.95
N VAL A 54 -3.79 8.34 3.77
CA VAL A 54 -3.67 7.35 4.86
C VAL A 54 -2.19 6.94 4.97
N LYS A 55 -1.38 7.82 5.56
CA LYS A 55 0.08 7.82 5.45
C LYS A 55 0.82 7.93 6.80
N ASN A 56 0.17 7.63 7.91
CA ASN A 56 0.83 7.67 9.22
C ASN A 56 1.97 6.63 9.29
N ILE A 57 3.05 7.02 9.95
CA ILE A 57 4.21 6.17 10.24
C ILE A 57 4.55 6.35 11.71
N LYS A 58 4.75 5.25 12.44
CA LYS A 58 5.19 5.27 13.83
C LYS A 58 6.19 4.15 14.11
N ILE A 59 6.96 4.32 15.18
CA ILE A 59 7.92 3.34 15.67
C ILE A 59 7.37 2.71 16.94
N VAL A 60 7.41 1.39 17.01
CA VAL A 60 7.03 0.61 18.19
C VAL A 60 8.18 -0.35 18.51
N GLY A 61 9.06 0.05 19.43
CA GLY A 61 10.30 -0.70 19.68
C GLY A 61 11.22 -0.67 18.45
N ASP A 62 11.48 -1.84 17.89
CA ASP A 62 12.24 -2.07 16.66
C ASP A 62 11.36 -2.24 15.40
N ILE A 63 10.04 -2.08 15.54
CA ILE A 63 9.08 -2.21 14.44
C ILE A 63 8.68 -0.85 13.90
N VAL A 64 8.68 -0.72 12.57
CA VAL A 64 8.06 0.40 11.86
C VAL A 64 6.64 0.01 11.44
N GLU A 65 5.64 0.67 12.01
CA GLU A 65 4.25 0.55 11.55
C GLU A 65 3.94 1.71 10.59
N ALA A 66 3.58 1.38 9.34
CA ALA A 66 3.31 2.37 8.30
C ALA A 66 1.99 2.05 7.59
N GLU A 67 1.16 3.08 7.41
CA GLU A 67 -0.09 2.97 6.65
C GLU A 67 0.18 2.82 5.14
N CYS A 68 -0.78 2.21 4.43
CA CYS A 68 -0.65 1.82 3.02
C CYS A 68 -0.34 2.97 2.05
N GLY A 69 -0.71 4.21 2.41
CA GLY A 69 -0.45 5.43 1.64
C GLY A 69 0.90 6.09 1.90
N ALA A 70 1.63 5.66 2.94
CA ALA A 70 2.95 6.21 3.26
C ALA A 70 3.93 5.93 2.12
N MET A 71 4.77 6.90 1.76
CA MET A 71 5.79 6.71 0.73
C MET A 71 6.94 5.88 1.29
N LEU A 72 7.48 4.95 0.48
CA LEU A 72 8.62 4.12 0.88
C LEU A 72 9.85 4.93 1.30
N LYS A 73 10.10 6.06 0.63
CA LYS A 73 11.18 6.99 1.00
C LYS A 73 11.01 7.53 2.42
N ASP A 74 9.77 7.79 2.85
CA ASP A 74 9.47 8.38 4.15
C ASP A 74 9.63 7.31 5.23
N VAL A 75 9.19 6.08 4.97
CA VAL A 75 9.42 4.91 5.84
C VAL A 75 10.91 4.62 6.00
N SER A 76 11.67 4.62 4.90
CA SER A 76 13.13 4.41 4.90
C SER A 76 13.84 5.50 5.71
N ASN A 77 13.43 6.76 5.56
CA ASN A 77 13.97 7.87 6.34
C ASN A 77 13.60 7.78 7.83
N THR A 78 12.38 7.34 8.16
CA THR A 78 11.96 7.10 9.54
C THR A 78 12.80 5.99 10.19
N ALA A 79 13.03 4.87 9.49
CA ALA A 79 13.91 3.79 9.96
C ALA A 79 15.33 4.31 10.22
N LEU A 80 15.88 5.10 9.28
CA LEU A 80 17.20 5.72 9.41
C LEU A 80 17.32 6.59 10.67
N ILE A 81 16.37 7.50 10.89
CA ILE A 81 16.39 8.41 12.06
C ILE A 81 16.24 7.62 13.37
N SER A 82 15.56 6.49 13.33
CA SER A 82 15.40 5.56 14.45
C SER A 82 16.53 4.54 14.59
N SER A 83 17.61 4.65 13.80
CA SER A 83 18.75 3.72 13.83
C SER A 83 18.37 2.25 13.56
N LEU A 84 17.34 2.02 12.73
CA LEU A 84 16.92 0.70 12.26
C LEU A 84 17.48 0.45 10.87
N THR A 85 18.03 -0.74 10.65
CA THR A 85 18.58 -1.21 9.37
C THR A 85 17.63 -2.20 8.70
N GLY A 86 17.81 -2.47 7.41
CA GLY A 86 17.03 -3.44 6.63
C GLY A 86 16.17 -2.78 5.53
N PHE A 87 15.70 -1.55 5.75
CA PHE A 87 14.80 -0.84 4.84
C PHE A 87 15.48 0.19 3.92
N GLU A 88 16.81 0.18 3.83
CA GLU A 88 17.59 1.10 3.01
C GLU A 88 17.34 0.89 1.51
N PHE A 89 17.02 -0.35 1.11
CA PHE A 89 16.75 -0.69 -0.28
C PHE A 89 15.60 0.11 -0.89
N ALA A 90 14.65 0.55 -0.05
CA ALA A 90 13.42 1.20 -0.48
C ALA A 90 13.55 2.73 -0.63
N CYS A 91 14.67 3.33 -0.23
CA CYS A 91 14.83 4.80 -0.17
C CYS A 91 14.60 5.52 -1.52
N GLY A 92 14.90 4.84 -2.64
CA GLY A 92 14.73 5.37 -3.99
C GLY A 92 13.47 4.91 -4.73
N ILE A 93 12.65 4.04 -4.14
CA ILE A 93 11.47 3.48 -4.83
C ILE A 93 10.31 4.48 -4.75
N PRO A 94 9.78 5.00 -5.88
CA PRO A 94 8.76 6.05 -5.89
C PRO A 94 7.33 5.51 -5.65
N GLY A 95 7.17 4.55 -4.74
CA GLY A 95 5.91 3.87 -4.41
C GLY A 95 5.43 4.13 -2.99
N THR A 96 4.17 3.76 -2.71
CA THR A 96 3.64 3.71 -1.34
C THR A 96 3.81 2.32 -0.74
N VAL A 97 3.74 2.20 0.58
CA VAL A 97 3.82 0.92 1.32
C VAL A 97 2.83 -0.11 0.77
N GLY A 98 1.56 0.25 0.58
CA GLY A 98 0.55 -0.69 0.08
C GLY A 98 0.87 -1.22 -1.33
N GLY A 99 1.33 -0.33 -2.23
CA GLY A 99 1.78 -0.75 -3.55
C GLY A 99 3.07 -1.59 -3.52
N ALA A 100 3.92 -1.35 -2.51
CA ALA A 100 5.14 -2.11 -2.32
C ALA A 100 4.85 -3.55 -1.86
N VAL A 101 3.94 -3.72 -0.90
CA VAL A 101 3.47 -5.03 -0.43
C VAL A 101 2.84 -5.80 -1.59
N PHE A 102 1.92 -5.17 -2.33
CA PHE A 102 1.26 -5.78 -3.49
C PHE A 102 2.23 -6.28 -4.58
N MET A 103 3.37 -5.60 -4.74
CA MET A 103 4.34 -5.94 -5.79
C MET A 103 5.55 -6.72 -5.28
N ASN A 104 5.65 -7.03 -3.99
CA ASN A 104 6.92 -7.35 -3.33
C ASN A 104 8.07 -6.46 -3.86
N ALA A 105 7.92 -5.15 -3.70
CA ALA A 105 8.86 -4.18 -4.28
C ALA A 105 10.27 -4.39 -3.74
N GLY A 106 11.27 -4.28 -4.61
CA GLY A 106 12.65 -4.50 -4.24
C GLY A 106 13.64 -3.84 -5.18
N ALA A 107 14.79 -3.46 -4.64
CA ALA A 107 15.92 -2.84 -5.31
C ALA A 107 17.21 -3.19 -4.54
N ASN A 108 18.39 -3.06 -5.15
CA ASN A 108 19.68 -3.23 -4.46
C ASN A 108 19.79 -4.50 -3.59
N ASN A 109 19.24 -5.63 -4.06
CA ASN A 109 19.17 -6.93 -3.37
C ASN A 109 18.29 -6.99 -2.10
N GLY A 110 17.53 -5.93 -1.80
CA GLY A 110 16.48 -5.94 -0.78
C GLY A 110 15.08 -5.96 -1.41
N GLU A 111 14.12 -6.52 -0.68
CA GLU A 111 12.70 -6.51 -1.06
C GLU A 111 11.80 -6.53 0.18
N ILE A 112 10.52 -6.18 0.00
CA ILE A 112 9.54 -6.14 1.09
C ILE A 112 9.50 -7.48 1.86
N ALA A 113 9.59 -8.60 1.15
CA ALA A 113 9.60 -9.92 1.77
C ALA A 113 10.76 -10.15 2.74
N HIS A 114 11.87 -9.42 2.66
CA HIS A 114 12.97 -9.56 3.60
C HIS A 114 12.60 -9.02 5.00
N GLU A 115 11.87 -7.91 5.05
CA GLU A 115 11.66 -7.12 6.28
C GLU A 115 10.22 -7.11 6.83
N ILE A 116 9.22 -7.48 6.02
CA ILE A 116 7.82 -7.43 6.45
C ILE A 116 7.50 -8.49 7.51
N VAL A 117 6.78 -8.07 8.56
CA VAL A 117 6.27 -8.97 9.61
C VAL A 117 4.84 -9.40 9.30
N SER A 118 3.98 -8.44 8.95
CA SER A 118 2.56 -8.66 8.65
C SER A 118 1.98 -7.48 7.87
N ALA A 119 0.83 -7.69 7.23
CA ALA A 119 0.03 -6.61 6.66
C ALA A 119 -1.44 -6.74 7.07
N GLU A 120 -2.06 -5.61 7.41
CA GLU A 120 -3.51 -5.53 7.55
C GLU A 120 -4.14 -5.27 6.18
N VAL A 121 -5.10 -6.12 5.78
CA VAL A 121 -5.74 -6.08 4.47
C VAL A 121 -7.26 -6.12 4.59
N ILE A 122 -7.94 -5.67 3.53
CA ILE A 122 -9.40 -5.79 3.39
C ILE A 122 -9.65 -6.95 2.43
N ASP A 123 -10.32 -7.99 2.89
CA ASP A 123 -10.63 -9.16 2.06
C ASP A 123 -11.80 -8.91 1.09
N ASP A 124 -12.13 -9.91 0.28
CA ASP A 124 -13.22 -9.84 -0.71
C ASP A 124 -14.60 -9.64 -0.09
N THR A 125 -14.77 -10.01 1.18
CA THR A 125 -16.02 -9.84 1.94
C THR A 125 -16.11 -8.50 2.66
N GLY A 126 -15.00 -7.74 2.71
CA GLY A 126 -14.90 -6.43 3.36
C GLY A 126 -14.39 -6.50 4.79
N ASN A 127 -14.00 -7.69 5.27
CA ASN A 127 -13.44 -7.84 6.59
C ASN A 127 -11.98 -7.39 6.60
N ILE A 128 -11.58 -6.83 7.73
CA ILE A 128 -10.18 -6.54 8.01
C ILE A 128 -9.54 -7.77 8.61
N ILE A 129 -8.52 -8.27 7.96
CA ILE A 129 -7.71 -9.40 8.44
C ILE A 129 -6.25 -8.99 8.46
N THR A 130 -5.48 -9.65 9.33
CA THR A 130 -4.02 -9.50 9.35
C THR A 130 -3.40 -10.74 8.74
N LEU A 131 -2.65 -10.55 7.65
CA LEU A 131 -1.87 -11.59 7.01
C LEU A 131 -0.45 -11.55 7.56
N SER A 132 0.09 -12.69 7.97
CA SER A 132 1.51 -12.82 8.29
C SER A 132 2.37 -12.73 7.02
N LYS A 133 3.69 -12.61 7.17
CA LYS A 133 4.63 -12.72 6.04
C LYS A 133 4.39 -13.97 5.19
N ASP A 134 4.13 -15.12 5.83
CA ASP A 134 3.93 -16.38 5.12
C ASP A 134 2.59 -16.40 4.38
N ASP A 135 1.53 -15.84 4.97
CA ASP A 135 0.19 -15.75 4.35
C ASP A 135 0.14 -14.76 3.18
N LEU A 136 1.09 -13.82 3.09
CA LEU A 136 1.19 -12.88 1.98
C LEU A 136 1.71 -13.51 0.68
N GLU A 137 2.26 -14.73 0.76
CA GLU A 137 2.81 -15.50 -0.36
C GLU A 137 3.73 -14.66 -1.28
N LEU A 138 4.58 -13.82 -0.67
CA LEU A 138 5.44 -12.90 -1.42
C LEU A 138 6.45 -13.68 -2.26
N GLY A 139 6.45 -13.40 -3.56
CA GLY A 139 7.37 -13.96 -4.54
C GLY A 139 8.03 -12.88 -5.38
N TYR A 140 8.82 -13.27 -6.39
CA TYR A 140 9.48 -12.30 -7.25
C TYR A 140 8.44 -11.49 -8.04
N ARG A 141 8.24 -10.23 -7.63
CA ARG A 141 7.23 -9.32 -8.20
C ARG A 141 5.79 -9.80 -8.06
N SER A 142 5.48 -10.53 -7.00
CA SER A 142 4.14 -11.08 -6.72
C SER A 142 3.78 -11.09 -5.24
N SER A 143 2.48 -11.06 -4.96
CA SER A 143 1.84 -11.40 -3.69
C SER A 143 0.64 -12.33 -3.97
N ILE A 144 -0.01 -12.82 -2.90
CA ILE A 144 -1.36 -13.41 -2.96
C ILE A 144 -2.36 -12.50 -3.68
#